data_AF-A0A833L271-F1
#
_entry.id   AF-A0A833L271-F1
#
_cell.length_a   1.000
_cell.length_b   1.000
_cell.length_c   1.000
_cell.angle_alpha   90.00
_cell.angle_beta   90.00
_cell.angle_gamma   90.00
#
_symmetry.space_group_name_H-M   'P 1'
#
loop_
_entity.id
_entity.type
_entity.pdbx_description
1 polymer ?
#
loop_
_entity_poly.entity_id
_entity_poly.type
_entity_poly.pdbx_seq_one_letter_code
_entity_poly.pdbx_strand_id
1 'polypeptide(L)'
;MDLETLRHSTSHIMAAAVKELYPSAKLGIGPAIESGFYYDFDIPDISLTDEDIIKIEDRMREIIKRDERFQRKEIPKSEAVKLFEGMGEKYKVELIKEIPDEKVSTYETGKFIDLCRGPHVESSGNIKAFKLLTVAGAYWRGAETNPMLQRIYGTAFETEEDLKNHITKLEEAIKRDHRKLGRELDLFNIYHDEAGAGLVYYHPRGARLRILLEDFLRKEHLKRGYEFVITPHIAKGHLWNTSGHSSYYRENMYYFEIDEQEYVLKPMNCPGHILIYQSKLHSYRELPIRFFELGNVYRYERSGVLHGLLRVRGFTQDDAHIFCTQEQLNKEIADVLDFAFEMLKIFGFDYEVDLSTRPEKFSGTEENWKHATDALTSALNSKGIKFNIDEGAGVFYGPKIDIKMKDALGRPWQGPTVQVDFNLPERFDLSYIADDGSKKRPVMVHRVVLGSMERFIGALIEHYGGAFPLWIAPTQVIILPIADRHINYAEEIKKIMVENDIRVEVDGRREKINLKIREAQLQKIPYMFIVGDKEEQGKKIAVRARKEGDLGCMDIKAVLDKLKIEIDNKTII
;
A
#
# COMPACT_ATOMS: atom_id res chain seq x y z
N MET A 1 -22.65 -0.30 -22.41
CA MET A 1 -23.21 -1.38 -21.57
C MET A 1 -22.79 -1.10 -20.13
N ASP A 2 -23.53 -1.54 -19.12
CA ASP A 2 -22.99 -1.45 -17.76
C ASP A 2 -21.92 -2.56 -17.56
N LEU A 3 -20.70 -2.18 -17.19
CA LEU A 3 -19.58 -3.12 -17.03
C LEU A 3 -19.82 -4.08 -15.86
N GLU A 4 -20.48 -3.63 -14.80
CA GLU A 4 -20.81 -4.48 -13.65
C GLU A 4 -21.75 -5.60 -14.09
N THR A 5 -22.82 -5.27 -14.83
CA THR A 5 -23.75 -6.23 -15.44
C THR A 5 -23.05 -7.20 -16.40
N LEU A 6 -22.15 -6.71 -17.25
CA LEU A 6 -21.38 -7.55 -18.18
C LEU A 6 -20.49 -8.55 -17.44
N ARG A 7 -19.75 -8.08 -16.43
CA ARG A 7 -18.84 -8.91 -15.63
C ARG A 7 -19.60 -9.94 -14.80
N HIS A 8 -20.73 -9.54 -14.23
CA HIS A 8 -21.59 -10.45 -13.49
C HIS A 8 -22.19 -11.54 -14.39
N SER A 9 -22.59 -11.17 -15.61
CA SER A 9 -23.03 -12.16 -16.61
C SER A 9 -21.90 -13.09 -17.03
N THR A 10 -20.68 -12.57 -17.16
CA THR A 10 -19.51 -13.37 -17.49
C THR A 10 -19.14 -14.34 -16.36
N SER A 11 -19.29 -13.95 -15.09
CA SER A 11 -19.09 -14.85 -13.94
C SER A 11 -20.08 -16.02 -13.95
N HIS A 12 -21.34 -15.79 -14.36
CA HIS A 12 -22.33 -16.86 -14.55
C HIS A 12 -21.93 -17.83 -15.67
N ILE A 13 -21.44 -17.33 -16.81
CA ILE A 13 -20.93 -18.20 -17.87
C ILE A 13 -19.72 -19.01 -17.40
N MET A 14 -18.85 -18.42 -16.58
CA MET A 14 -17.74 -19.16 -15.96
C MET A 14 -18.26 -20.30 -15.07
N ALA A 15 -19.27 -20.04 -14.24
CA ALA A 15 -19.87 -21.08 -13.40
C ALA A 15 -20.53 -22.19 -14.23
N ALA A 16 -21.23 -21.83 -15.32
CA ALA A 16 -21.79 -22.80 -16.26
C ALA A 16 -20.69 -23.66 -16.91
N ALA A 17 -19.60 -23.05 -17.37
CA ALA A 17 -18.45 -23.75 -17.94
C ALA A 17 -17.81 -24.72 -16.95
N VAL A 18 -17.62 -24.29 -15.70
CA VAL A 18 -17.10 -25.15 -14.62
C VAL A 18 -18.06 -26.31 -14.34
N LYS A 19 -19.38 -26.10 -14.28
CA LYS A 19 -20.34 -27.20 -14.10
C LYS A 19 -20.36 -28.19 -15.28
N GLU A 20 -20.12 -27.72 -16.51
CA GLU A 20 -20.04 -28.60 -17.68
C GLU A 20 -18.76 -29.44 -17.71
N LEU A 21 -17.62 -28.90 -17.23
CA LEU A 21 -16.34 -29.60 -17.17
C LEU A 21 -16.20 -30.47 -15.92
N TYR A 22 -16.73 -29.99 -14.80
CA TYR A 22 -16.64 -30.59 -13.47
C TYR A 22 -18.05 -30.70 -12.84
N PRO A 23 -18.86 -31.70 -13.23
CA PRO A 23 -20.25 -31.81 -12.77
C PRO A 23 -20.42 -31.91 -11.25
N SER A 24 -19.41 -32.41 -10.54
CA SER A 24 -19.37 -32.50 -9.07
C SER A 24 -19.07 -31.18 -8.36
N ALA A 25 -18.67 -30.14 -9.09
CA ALA A 25 -18.36 -28.84 -8.52
C ALA A 25 -19.61 -28.23 -7.87
N LYS A 26 -19.44 -27.63 -6.69
CA LYS A 26 -20.48 -26.86 -6.00
C LYS A 26 -20.14 -25.38 -6.06
N LEU A 27 -21.16 -24.57 -6.30
CA LEU A 27 -21.06 -23.15 -6.56
C LEU A 27 -21.17 -22.34 -5.28
N GLY A 28 -20.16 -21.51 -5.01
CA GLY A 28 -20.19 -20.53 -3.93
C GLY A 28 -20.77 -19.19 -4.38
N ILE A 29 -19.97 -18.12 -4.26
CA ILE A 29 -20.35 -16.74 -4.57
C ILE A 29 -19.51 -16.28 -5.77
N GLY A 30 -20.13 -15.52 -6.68
CA GLY A 30 -19.45 -15.01 -7.87
C GLY A 30 -19.85 -13.59 -8.28
N PRO A 31 -19.40 -12.56 -7.55
CA PRO A 31 -19.80 -11.18 -7.79
C PRO A 31 -18.95 -10.54 -8.89
N ALA A 32 -19.49 -9.49 -9.50
CA ALA A 32 -18.67 -8.52 -10.21
C ALA A 32 -17.85 -7.70 -9.20
N ILE A 33 -16.65 -7.27 -9.61
CA ILE A 33 -15.77 -6.38 -8.88
C ILE A 33 -15.27 -5.27 -9.82
N GLU A 34 -14.68 -4.22 -9.24
CA GLU A 34 -14.24 -3.02 -9.99
C GLU A 34 -13.31 -3.34 -11.18
N SER A 35 -12.48 -4.37 -11.07
CA SER A 35 -11.53 -4.78 -12.11
C SER A 35 -11.95 -6.02 -12.91
N GLY A 36 -13.12 -6.61 -12.62
CA GLY A 36 -13.52 -7.88 -13.25
C GLY A 36 -14.60 -8.61 -12.46
N PHE A 37 -14.38 -9.91 -12.22
CA PHE A 37 -15.26 -10.76 -11.43
C PHE A 37 -14.45 -11.91 -10.82
N TYR A 38 -15.04 -12.62 -9.87
CA TYR A 38 -14.55 -13.93 -9.46
C TYR A 38 -15.71 -14.90 -9.27
N TYR A 39 -15.40 -16.18 -9.09
CA TYR A 39 -16.37 -17.17 -8.62
C TYR A 39 -15.66 -18.24 -7.78
N ASP A 40 -16.28 -18.58 -6.64
CA ASP A 40 -15.79 -19.61 -5.71
C ASP A 40 -16.38 -20.99 -6.03
N PHE A 41 -15.51 -22.00 -6.11
CA PHE A 41 -15.86 -23.38 -6.41
C PHE A 41 -15.35 -24.35 -5.36
N ASP A 42 -16.22 -25.25 -4.90
CA ASP A 42 -15.83 -26.47 -4.18
C ASP A 42 -15.79 -27.60 -5.20
N ILE A 43 -14.59 -27.99 -5.63
CA ILE A 43 -14.37 -29.09 -6.56
C ILE A 43 -13.66 -30.19 -5.79
N PRO A 44 -14.40 -31.22 -5.32
CA PRO A 44 -13.80 -32.30 -4.54
C PRO A 44 -12.66 -32.97 -5.31
N ASP A 45 -11.56 -33.22 -4.61
CA ASP A 45 -10.38 -33.98 -5.08
C ASP A 45 -9.65 -33.40 -6.31
N ILE A 46 -9.96 -32.17 -6.73
CA ILE A 46 -9.33 -31.51 -7.88
C ILE A 46 -8.80 -30.16 -7.44
N SER A 47 -7.52 -29.88 -7.68
CA SER A 47 -6.94 -28.54 -7.57
C SER A 47 -6.73 -28.00 -8.98
N LEU A 48 -7.43 -26.91 -9.31
CA LEU A 48 -7.35 -26.23 -10.59
C LEU A 48 -5.95 -25.66 -10.80
N THR A 49 -5.45 -25.84 -12.01
CA THR A 49 -4.17 -25.32 -12.47
C THR A 49 -4.37 -24.22 -13.51
N ASP A 50 -3.30 -23.51 -13.87
CA ASP A 50 -3.32 -22.53 -14.96
C ASP A 50 -3.75 -23.16 -16.31
N GLU A 51 -3.46 -24.45 -16.52
CA GLU A 51 -3.94 -25.18 -17.71
C GLU A 51 -5.46 -25.40 -17.69
N ASP A 52 -6.04 -25.62 -16.50
CA ASP A 52 -7.48 -25.78 -16.35
C ASP A 52 -8.22 -24.46 -16.55
N ILE A 53 -7.59 -23.34 -16.20
CA ILE A 53 -8.12 -21.99 -16.51
C ILE A 53 -8.30 -21.84 -18.03
N ILE A 54 -7.31 -22.25 -18.83
CA ILE A 54 -7.40 -22.19 -20.29
C ILE A 54 -8.57 -23.05 -20.80
N LYS A 55 -8.72 -24.28 -20.28
CA LYS A 55 -9.84 -25.17 -20.65
C LYS A 55 -11.21 -24.58 -20.29
N ILE A 56 -11.32 -23.96 -19.11
CA ILE A 56 -12.55 -23.30 -18.66
C ILE A 56 -12.85 -22.09 -19.57
N GLU A 57 -11.84 -21.28 -19.89
CA GLU A 57 -12.01 -20.13 -20.79
C GLU A 57 -12.50 -20.57 -22.18
N ASP A 58 -11.91 -21.62 -22.76
CA ASP A 58 -12.34 -22.19 -24.04
C ASP A 58 -13.80 -22.67 -23.97
N ARG A 59 -14.17 -23.35 -22.87
CA ARG A 59 -15.54 -23.79 -22.64
C ARG A 59 -16.52 -22.63 -22.49
N MET A 60 -16.12 -21.54 -21.84
CA MET A 60 -16.92 -20.31 -21.78
C MET A 60 -17.17 -19.76 -23.19
N ARG A 61 -16.15 -19.74 -24.06
CA ARG A 61 -16.31 -19.30 -25.46
C ARG A 61 -17.28 -20.18 -26.23
N GLU A 62 -17.28 -21.49 -25.99
CA GLU A 62 -18.27 -22.40 -26.57
C GLU A 62 -19.70 -22.12 -26.10
N ILE A 63 -19.89 -21.86 -24.80
CA ILE A 63 -21.21 -21.53 -24.23
C ILE A 63 -21.72 -20.20 -24.81
N ILE A 64 -20.87 -19.18 -24.87
CA ILE A 64 -21.20 -17.85 -25.43
C ILE A 64 -21.68 -17.95 -26.88
N LYS A 65 -21.06 -18.83 -27.70
CA LYS A 65 -21.49 -19.07 -29.09
C LYS A 65 -22.90 -19.64 -29.22
N ARG A 66 -23.47 -20.22 -28.15
CA ARG A 66 -24.85 -20.72 -28.13
C ARG A 66 -25.88 -19.58 -28.05
N ASP A 67 -25.45 -18.38 -27.68
CA ASP A 67 -26.27 -17.16 -27.58
C ASP A 67 -27.56 -17.34 -26.75
N GLU A 68 -27.46 -18.11 -25.67
CA GLU A 68 -28.57 -18.39 -24.78
C GLU A 68 -28.97 -17.14 -23.97
N ARG A 69 -30.27 -16.91 -23.80
CA ARG A 69 -30.82 -15.79 -23.02
C ARG A 69 -30.73 -16.04 -21.53
N PHE A 70 -30.46 -14.98 -20.76
CA PHE A 70 -30.54 -14.99 -19.30
C PHE A 70 -31.99 -14.81 -18.86
N GLN A 71 -32.62 -15.85 -18.33
CA GLN A 71 -34.03 -15.85 -17.93
C GLN A 71 -34.16 -15.75 -16.42
N ARG A 72 -34.61 -14.60 -15.93
CA ARG A 72 -34.91 -14.39 -14.51
C ARG A 72 -36.24 -15.07 -14.15
N LYS A 73 -36.24 -15.87 -13.09
CA LYS A 73 -37.44 -16.41 -12.45
C LYS A 73 -37.47 -16.02 -10.99
N GLU A 74 -38.64 -15.67 -10.48
CA GLU A 74 -38.87 -15.54 -9.04
C GLU A 74 -39.59 -16.78 -8.54
N ILE A 75 -39.00 -17.43 -7.55
CA ILE A 75 -39.52 -18.64 -6.96
C ILE A 75 -39.63 -18.49 -5.44
N PRO A 76 -40.61 -19.14 -4.80
CA PRO A 76 -40.68 -19.20 -3.34
C PRO A 76 -39.39 -19.75 -2.74
N LYS A 77 -38.96 -19.19 -1.62
CA LYS A 77 -37.74 -19.61 -0.91
C LYS A 77 -37.72 -21.11 -0.61
N SER A 78 -38.87 -21.69 -0.24
CA SER A 78 -39.00 -23.13 0.03
C SER A 78 -38.80 -24.00 -1.20
N GLU A 79 -39.20 -23.53 -2.39
CA GLU A 79 -39.00 -24.22 -3.66
C GLU A 79 -37.53 -24.10 -4.12
N ALA A 80 -36.94 -22.92 -3.97
CA ALA A 80 -35.53 -22.69 -4.24
C ALA A 80 -34.62 -23.61 -3.41
N VAL A 81 -34.89 -23.72 -2.10
CA VAL A 81 -34.14 -24.65 -1.23
C VAL A 81 -34.21 -26.08 -1.77
N LYS A 82 -35.40 -26.59 -2.09
CA LYS A 82 -35.56 -27.95 -2.63
C LYS A 82 -34.83 -28.15 -3.96
N LEU A 83 -34.88 -27.16 -4.84
CA LEU A 83 -34.21 -27.19 -6.14
C LEU A 83 -32.70 -27.31 -5.96
N PHE A 84 -32.08 -26.40 -5.19
CA PHE A 84 -30.62 -26.40 -4.99
C PHE A 84 -30.14 -27.56 -4.10
N GLU A 85 -30.96 -28.06 -3.16
CA GLU A 85 -30.69 -29.31 -2.44
C GLU A 85 -30.68 -30.51 -3.40
N GLY A 86 -31.65 -30.59 -4.32
CA GLY A 86 -31.72 -31.63 -5.35
C GLY A 86 -30.54 -31.60 -6.33
N MET A 87 -29.96 -30.43 -6.55
CA MET A 87 -28.74 -30.24 -7.36
C MET A 87 -27.43 -30.47 -6.57
N GLY A 88 -27.50 -30.68 -5.25
CA GLY A 88 -26.33 -30.84 -4.38
C GLY A 88 -25.57 -29.54 -4.07
N GLU A 89 -26.17 -28.37 -4.31
CA GLU A 89 -25.57 -27.04 -4.18
C GLU A 89 -25.67 -26.50 -2.74
N LYS A 90 -24.94 -27.14 -1.81
CA LYS A 90 -25.01 -26.84 -0.36
C LYS A 90 -24.83 -25.35 -0.02
N TYR A 91 -23.91 -24.68 -0.70
CA TYR A 91 -23.59 -23.26 -0.44
C TYR A 91 -24.74 -22.34 -0.87
N LYS A 92 -25.42 -22.64 -1.99
CA LYS A 92 -26.59 -21.88 -2.43
C LYS A 92 -27.75 -22.05 -1.46
N VAL A 93 -27.93 -23.25 -0.91
CA VAL A 93 -28.96 -23.53 0.11
C VAL A 93 -28.72 -22.71 1.37
N GLU A 94 -27.47 -22.60 1.84
CA GLU A 94 -27.10 -21.73 2.96
C GLU A 94 -27.45 -20.26 2.68
N LEU A 95 -27.05 -19.74 1.51
CA LEU A 95 -27.36 -18.36 1.10
C LEU A 95 -28.87 -18.09 1.07
N ILE A 96 -29.66 -19.01 0.50
CA ILE A 96 -31.12 -18.87 0.42
C ILE A 96 -31.74 -18.76 1.82
N LYS A 97 -31.30 -19.61 2.76
CA LYS A 97 -31.83 -19.64 4.13
C LYS A 97 -31.65 -18.31 4.86
N GLU A 98 -30.61 -17.54 4.54
CA GLU A 98 -30.31 -16.25 5.15
C GLU A 98 -31.01 -15.06 4.51
N ILE A 99 -31.50 -15.19 3.27
CA ILE A 99 -32.25 -14.12 2.62
C ILE A 99 -33.57 -13.90 3.40
N PRO A 100 -33.86 -12.68 3.89
CA PRO A 100 -35.07 -12.43 4.69
C PRO A 100 -36.36 -12.55 3.85
N ASP A 101 -36.26 -12.32 2.54
CA ASP A 101 -37.40 -12.32 1.62
C ASP A 101 -38.00 -13.72 1.43
N GLU A 102 -39.33 -13.78 1.28
CA GLU A 102 -40.06 -15.04 1.04
C GLU A 102 -39.88 -15.60 -0.37
N LYS A 103 -39.44 -14.75 -1.30
CA LYS A 103 -39.13 -15.10 -2.69
C LYS A 103 -37.69 -14.76 -3.01
N VAL A 104 -37.06 -15.61 -3.81
CA VAL A 104 -35.70 -15.39 -4.31
C VAL A 104 -35.73 -15.43 -5.84
N SER A 105 -34.72 -14.81 -6.45
CA SER A 105 -34.55 -14.87 -7.91
C SER A 105 -33.48 -15.88 -8.30
N THR A 106 -33.75 -16.60 -9.38
CA THR A 106 -32.80 -17.47 -10.06
C THR A 106 -32.68 -17.03 -11.51
N TYR A 107 -31.52 -17.27 -12.11
CA TYR A 107 -31.30 -17.05 -13.53
C TYR A 107 -30.99 -18.37 -14.22
N GLU A 108 -31.73 -18.63 -15.29
CA GLU A 108 -31.49 -19.76 -16.19
C GLU A 108 -30.80 -19.29 -17.46
N THR A 109 -29.70 -19.94 -17.82
CA THR A 109 -28.96 -19.75 -19.07
C THR A 109 -28.75 -21.12 -19.69
N GLY A 110 -29.57 -21.45 -20.69
CA GLY A 110 -29.59 -22.80 -21.28
C GLY A 110 -29.98 -23.86 -20.25
N LYS A 111 -29.04 -24.77 -19.94
CA LYS A 111 -29.21 -25.82 -18.93
C LYS A 111 -28.72 -25.43 -17.54
N PHE A 112 -28.05 -24.28 -17.43
CA PHE A 112 -27.47 -23.81 -16.19
C PHE A 112 -28.50 -22.96 -15.43
N ILE A 113 -28.56 -23.14 -14.10
CA ILE A 113 -29.39 -22.34 -13.20
C ILE A 113 -28.57 -21.91 -12.00
N ASP A 114 -28.68 -20.64 -11.62
CA ASP A 114 -27.98 -20.10 -10.46
C ASP A 114 -28.87 -19.16 -9.64
N LEU A 115 -28.60 -19.10 -8.34
CA LEU A 115 -29.21 -18.16 -7.41
C LEU A 115 -28.53 -16.80 -7.57
N CYS A 116 -29.30 -15.81 -8.03
CA CYS A 116 -28.76 -14.51 -8.35
C CYS A 116 -29.86 -13.45 -8.41
N ARG A 117 -29.54 -12.22 -7.97
CA ARG A 117 -30.44 -11.06 -8.06
C ARG A 117 -30.37 -10.38 -9.43
N GLY A 118 -29.22 -10.42 -10.08
CA GLY A 118 -28.90 -9.70 -11.32
C GLY A 118 -28.66 -8.20 -11.07
N PRO A 119 -28.72 -7.36 -12.12
CA PRO A 119 -29.14 -7.68 -13.49
C PRO A 119 -28.12 -8.48 -14.31
N HIS A 120 -28.56 -9.02 -15.45
CA HIS A 120 -27.72 -9.68 -16.45
C HIS A 120 -27.89 -9.03 -17.83
N VAL A 121 -26.92 -9.25 -18.72
CA VAL A 121 -27.07 -8.91 -20.15
C VAL A 121 -28.16 -9.77 -20.78
N GLU A 122 -28.68 -9.35 -21.94
CA GLU A 122 -29.81 -10.03 -22.59
C GLU A 122 -29.50 -11.50 -22.97
N SER A 123 -28.34 -11.74 -23.57
CA SER A 123 -27.89 -13.07 -23.98
C SER A 123 -26.39 -13.26 -23.76
N SER A 124 -25.97 -14.51 -23.65
CA SER A 124 -24.56 -14.87 -23.52
C SER A 124 -23.71 -14.39 -24.70
N GLY A 125 -24.28 -14.26 -25.91
CA GLY A 125 -23.59 -13.71 -27.09
C GLY A 125 -23.22 -12.23 -26.98
N ASN A 126 -23.80 -11.49 -26.02
CA ASN A 126 -23.41 -10.09 -25.74
C ASN A 126 -22.04 -10.00 -25.04
N ILE A 127 -21.52 -11.11 -24.51
CA ILE A 127 -20.19 -11.17 -23.90
C ILE A 127 -19.16 -11.37 -25.02
N LYS A 128 -18.46 -10.29 -25.37
CA LYS A 128 -17.53 -10.28 -26.51
C LYS A 128 -16.08 -10.48 -26.08
N ALA A 129 -15.61 -9.67 -25.13
CA ALA A 129 -14.22 -9.64 -24.70
C ALA A 129 -14.11 -10.01 -23.22
N PHE A 130 -13.46 -11.13 -22.92
CA PHE A 130 -13.18 -11.58 -21.56
C PHE A 130 -11.89 -12.40 -21.50
N LYS A 131 -11.32 -12.48 -20.30
CA LYS A 131 -10.15 -13.30 -20.00
C LYS A 131 -10.18 -13.77 -18.54
N LEU A 132 -9.86 -15.03 -18.31
CA LEU A 132 -9.57 -15.55 -16.98
C LEU A 132 -8.13 -15.23 -16.59
N LEU A 133 -7.92 -14.89 -15.32
CA LEU A 133 -6.66 -14.31 -14.83
C LEU A 133 -5.87 -15.30 -13.99
N THR A 134 -6.41 -15.70 -12.84
CA THR A 134 -5.71 -16.53 -11.86
C THR A 134 -6.69 -17.39 -11.07
N VAL A 135 -6.16 -18.45 -10.45
CA VAL A 135 -6.86 -19.22 -9.41
C VAL A 135 -6.22 -18.95 -8.04
N ALA A 136 -7.04 -18.81 -7.00
CA ALA A 136 -6.60 -18.61 -5.63
C ALA A 136 -7.45 -19.43 -4.65
N GLY A 137 -6.95 -19.66 -3.43
CA GLY A 137 -7.74 -20.24 -2.35
C GLY A 137 -8.59 -19.16 -1.64
N ALA A 138 -9.83 -19.49 -1.30
CA ALA A 138 -10.69 -18.62 -0.50
C ALA A 138 -11.50 -19.45 0.51
N TYR A 139 -11.57 -19.01 1.76
CA TYR A 139 -12.43 -19.68 2.75
C TYR A 139 -13.88 -19.24 2.59
N TRP A 140 -14.82 -20.17 2.71
CA TRP A 140 -16.25 -19.83 2.69
C TRP A 140 -16.57 -18.78 3.76
N ARG A 141 -17.22 -17.67 3.36
CA ARG A 141 -17.48 -16.47 4.19
C ARG A 141 -16.25 -15.79 4.79
N GLY A 142 -15.04 -16.07 4.27
CA GLY A 142 -13.80 -15.52 4.79
C GLY A 142 -13.44 -16.00 6.21
N ALA A 143 -14.06 -17.09 6.68
CA ALA A 143 -13.76 -17.69 7.97
C ALA A 143 -12.85 -18.91 7.79
N GLU A 144 -11.64 -18.87 8.34
CA GLU A 144 -10.62 -19.92 8.20
C GLU A 144 -11.06 -21.28 8.74
N THR A 145 -12.07 -21.32 9.61
CA THR A 145 -12.69 -22.56 10.12
C THR A 145 -13.59 -23.26 9.10
N ASN A 146 -13.97 -22.58 8.01
CA ASN A 146 -14.86 -23.10 6.99
C ASN A 146 -14.08 -23.82 5.88
N PRO A 147 -14.76 -24.61 5.02
CA PRO A 147 -14.11 -25.25 3.89
C PRO A 147 -13.38 -24.24 2.98
N MET A 148 -12.20 -24.64 2.52
CA MET A 148 -11.42 -23.90 1.52
C MET A 148 -12.00 -24.17 0.13
N LEU A 149 -12.30 -23.09 -0.59
CA LEU A 149 -12.80 -23.06 -1.96
C LEU A 149 -11.70 -22.59 -2.92
N GLN A 150 -11.89 -22.88 -4.19
CA GLN A 150 -11.04 -22.43 -5.28
C GLN A 150 -11.73 -21.27 -6.00
N ARG A 151 -11.13 -20.08 -5.89
CA ARG A 151 -11.60 -18.84 -6.49
C ARG A 151 -10.93 -18.64 -7.84
N ILE A 152 -11.71 -18.57 -8.91
CA ILE A 152 -11.21 -18.17 -10.23
C ILE A 152 -11.50 -16.68 -10.43
N TYR A 153 -10.48 -15.90 -10.75
CA TYR A 153 -10.59 -14.50 -11.13
C TYR A 153 -10.65 -14.35 -12.65
N GLY A 154 -11.48 -13.43 -13.13
CA GLY A 154 -11.59 -13.08 -14.54
C GLY A 154 -11.95 -11.61 -14.73
N THR A 155 -11.89 -11.13 -15.96
CA THR A 155 -12.32 -9.78 -16.34
C THR A 155 -13.04 -9.80 -17.68
N ALA A 156 -13.91 -8.81 -17.89
CA ALA A 156 -14.69 -8.64 -19.10
C ALA A 156 -14.89 -7.16 -19.42
N PHE A 157 -14.91 -6.87 -20.73
CA PHE A 157 -15.05 -5.53 -21.30
C PHE A 157 -15.95 -5.55 -22.54
N GLU A 158 -16.45 -4.38 -22.92
CA GLU A 158 -17.30 -4.25 -24.11
C GLU A 158 -16.53 -4.52 -25.42
N THR A 159 -15.24 -4.24 -25.43
CA THR A 159 -14.37 -4.35 -26.61
C THR A 159 -13.09 -5.13 -26.31
N GLU A 160 -12.54 -5.79 -27.34
CA GLU A 160 -11.24 -6.46 -27.28
C GLU A 160 -10.09 -5.47 -27.05
N GLU A 161 -10.25 -4.22 -27.50
CA GLU A 161 -9.26 -3.16 -27.28
C GLU A 161 -9.17 -2.79 -25.80
N ASP A 162 -10.32 -2.59 -25.13
CA ASP A 162 -10.37 -2.31 -23.69
C ASP A 162 -9.80 -3.46 -22.87
N LEU A 163 -10.14 -4.70 -23.24
CA LEU A 163 -9.56 -5.90 -22.61
C LEU A 163 -8.04 -5.91 -22.77
N LYS A 164 -7.52 -5.73 -23.99
CA LYS A 164 -6.08 -5.70 -24.25
C LYS A 164 -5.38 -4.60 -23.47
N ASN A 165 -5.97 -3.41 -23.40
CA ASN A 165 -5.45 -2.29 -22.61
C ASN A 165 -5.41 -2.63 -21.12
N HIS A 166 -6.45 -3.28 -20.59
CA HIS A 166 -6.49 -3.72 -19.20
C HIS A 166 -5.43 -4.80 -18.90
N ILE A 167 -5.29 -5.81 -19.76
CA ILE A 167 -4.28 -6.86 -19.61
C ILE A 167 -2.86 -6.27 -19.65
N THR A 168 -2.61 -5.32 -20.57
CA THR A 168 -1.31 -4.62 -20.64
C THR A 168 -1.00 -3.89 -19.33
N LYS A 169 -1.99 -3.23 -18.73
CA LYS A 169 -1.83 -2.58 -17.41
C LYS A 169 -1.52 -3.59 -16.30
N LEU A 170 -2.18 -4.76 -16.29
CA LEU A 170 -1.90 -5.82 -15.32
C LEU A 170 -0.48 -6.39 -15.47
N GLU A 171 -0.02 -6.60 -16.71
CA GLU A 171 1.34 -7.07 -16.97
C GLU A 171 2.40 -6.06 -16.51
N GLU A 172 2.17 -4.77 -16.77
CA GLU A 172 3.02 -3.70 -16.24
C GLU A 172 2.98 -3.63 -14.71
N ALA A 173 1.82 -3.90 -14.09
CA ALA A 173 1.70 -4.00 -12.64
C ALA A 173 2.54 -5.12 -12.04
N ILE A 174 2.52 -6.31 -12.65
CA ILE A 174 3.32 -7.46 -12.20
C ILE A 174 4.82 -7.19 -12.34
N LYS A 175 5.24 -6.47 -13.40
CA LYS A 175 6.65 -6.07 -13.57
C LYS A 175 7.11 -5.07 -12.51
N ARG A 176 6.19 -4.26 -12.00
CA ARG A 176 6.45 -3.22 -11.01
C ARG A 176 6.23 -3.66 -9.58
N ASP A 177 5.71 -4.86 -9.36
CA ASP A 177 5.42 -5.40 -8.03
C ASP A 177 6.66 -5.36 -7.13
N HIS A 178 6.56 -4.62 -6.02
CA HIS A 178 7.67 -4.44 -5.09
C HIS A 178 8.15 -5.74 -4.43
N ARG A 179 7.33 -6.80 -4.38
CA ARG A 179 7.70 -8.13 -3.84
C ARG A 179 8.56 -8.92 -4.81
N LYS A 180 8.37 -8.67 -6.11
CA LYS A 180 9.22 -9.23 -7.18
C LYS A 180 10.51 -8.43 -7.25
N LEU A 181 10.41 -7.11 -7.42
CA LEU A 181 11.57 -6.22 -7.53
C LEU A 181 12.40 -6.20 -6.25
N GLY A 182 11.78 -6.30 -5.08
CA GLY A 182 12.47 -6.37 -3.79
C GLY A 182 13.45 -7.53 -3.70
N ARG A 183 13.10 -8.70 -4.26
CA ARG A 183 14.01 -9.85 -4.37
C ARG A 183 15.02 -9.67 -5.49
N GLU A 184 14.59 -9.25 -6.69
CA GLU A 184 15.48 -9.08 -7.84
C GLU A 184 16.60 -8.05 -7.59
N LEU A 185 16.31 -7.01 -6.79
CA LEU A 185 17.22 -5.92 -6.47
C LEU A 185 17.91 -6.06 -5.10
N ASP A 186 17.69 -7.18 -4.41
CA ASP A 186 18.25 -7.47 -3.08
C ASP A 186 17.95 -6.37 -2.04
N LEU A 187 16.68 -5.95 -1.98
CA LEU A 187 16.23 -4.89 -1.08
C LEU A 187 15.71 -5.44 0.25
N PHE A 188 14.85 -6.45 0.22
CA PHE A 188 14.25 -7.02 1.43
C PHE A 188 13.66 -8.40 1.17
N ASN A 189 13.50 -9.16 2.26
CA ASN A 189 12.73 -10.40 2.32
C ASN A 189 11.74 -10.37 3.50
N ILE A 190 10.72 -11.22 3.44
CA ILE A 190 9.82 -11.55 4.56
C ILE A 190 9.89 -13.06 4.76
N TYR A 191 10.42 -13.49 5.89
CA TYR A 191 10.60 -14.90 6.24
C TYR A 191 9.33 -15.42 6.94
N HIS A 192 8.32 -15.78 6.14
CA HIS A 192 6.98 -16.11 6.63
C HIS A 192 6.98 -17.27 7.63
N ASP A 193 7.75 -18.33 7.34
CA ASP A 193 7.75 -19.56 8.14
C ASP A 193 8.69 -19.46 9.34
N GLU A 194 9.84 -18.79 9.16
CA GLU A 194 10.88 -18.72 10.19
C GLU A 194 10.69 -17.58 11.19
N ALA A 195 10.24 -16.42 10.72
CA ALA A 195 10.15 -15.20 11.54
C ALA A 195 8.70 -14.72 11.75
N GLY A 196 7.79 -15.13 10.87
CA GLY A 196 6.39 -14.72 10.89
C GLY A 196 6.02 -13.73 9.80
N ALA A 197 4.77 -13.81 9.34
CA ALA A 197 4.25 -12.99 8.26
C ALA A 197 4.21 -11.50 8.62
N GLY A 198 4.48 -10.63 7.64
CA GLY A 198 4.35 -9.18 7.78
C GLY A 198 5.47 -8.52 8.59
N LEU A 199 6.62 -9.18 8.73
CA LEU A 199 7.83 -8.67 9.37
C LEU A 199 8.95 -8.57 8.35
N VAL A 200 9.39 -7.35 8.06
CA VAL A 200 10.28 -7.05 6.93
C VAL A 200 11.74 -7.10 7.35
N TYR A 201 12.55 -7.85 6.60
CA TYR A 201 14.01 -7.91 6.75
C TYR A 201 14.67 -7.15 5.61
N TYR A 202 15.18 -5.97 5.90
CA TYR A 202 15.90 -5.15 4.92
C TYR A 202 17.33 -5.68 4.73
N HIS A 203 17.68 -5.96 3.48
CA HIS A 203 19.05 -6.31 3.07
C HIS A 203 19.89 -5.03 2.92
N PRO A 204 21.23 -5.09 2.77
CA PRO A 204 22.07 -3.91 2.79
C PRO A 204 21.64 -2.77 1.85
N ARG A 205 21.15 -3.08 0.64
CA ARG A 205 20.66 -2.07 -0.31
C ARG A 205 19.31 -1.47 0.10
N GLY A 206 18.36 -2.29 0.55
CA GLY A 206 17.08 -1.79 1.06
C GLY A 206 17.22 -1.00 2.36
N ALA A 207 18.11 -1.44 3.25
CA ALA A 207 18.44 -0.72 4.48
C ALA A 207 19.04 0.65 4.16
N ARG A 208 19.94 0.73 3.17
CA ARG A 208 20.52 1.99 2.70
C ARG A 208 19.46 2.92 2.12
N LEU A 209 18.54 2.41 1.29
CA LEU A 209 17.40 3.20 0.79
C LEU A 209 16.58 3.77 1.95
N ARG A 210 16.22 2.92 2.91
CA ARG A 210 15.45 3.30 4.08
C ARG A 210 16.14 4.41 4.88
N ILE A 211 17.42 4.24 5.21
CA ILE A 211 18.19 5.22 5.97
C ILE A 211 18.27 6.56 5.23
N LEU A 212 18.49 6.55 3.91
CA LEU A 212 18.50 7.79 3.10
C LEU A 212 17.19 8.55 3.21
N LEU A 213 16.06 7.86 3.16
CA LEU A 213 14.73 8.45 3.31
C LEU A 213 14.50 8.97 4.73
N GLU A 214 14.87 8.19 5.75
CA GLU A 214 14.76 8.60 7.15
C GLU A 214 15.63 9.83 7.47
N ASP A 215 16.86 9.89 6.99
CA ASP A 215 17.76 11.02 7.18
C ASP A 215 17.29 12.27 6.46
N PHE A 216 16.75 12.10 5.25
CA PHE A 216 16.09 13.18 4.53
C PHE A 216 14.92 13.73 5.35
N LEU A 217 14.04 12.85 5.85
CA LEU A 217 12.93 13.26 6.70
C LEU A 217 13.40 13.99 7.96
N ARG A 218 14.37 13.46 8.70
CA ARG A 218 14.93 14.12 9.89
C ARG A 218 15.37 15.56 9.56
N LYS A 219 16.12 15.75 8.47
CA LYS A 219 16.56 17.09 8.04
C LYS A 219 15.38 18.01 7.71
N GLU A 220 14.37 17.53 7.01
CA GLU A 220 13.18 18.33 6.67
C GLU A 220 12.31 18.69 7.89
N HIS A 221 12.27 17.82 8.89
CA HIS A 221 11.56 18.06 10.14
C HIS A 221 12.25 19.14 10.99
N LEU A 222 13.58 19.08 11.13
CA LEU A 222 14.34 20.09 11.88
C LEU A 222 14.17 21.50 11.28
N LYS A 223 14.19 21.62 9.94
CA LYS A 223 13.94 22.89 9.23
C LYS A 223 12.59 23.51 9.57
N ARG A 224 11.61 22.70 9.97
CA ARG A 224 10.22 23.10 10.27
C ARG A 224 9.95 23.17 11.78
N GLY A 225 10.99 23.13 12.62
CA GLY A 225 10.88 23.31 14.06
C GLY A 225 10.23 22.12 14.78
N TYR A 226 10.40 20.91 14.25
CA TYR A 226 10.06 19.68 14.97
C TYR A 226 11.20 19.25 15.87
N GLU A 227 10.86 18.86 17.09
CA GLU A 227 11.77 18.30 18.08
C GLU A 227 11.67 16.78 18.08
N PHE A 228 12.82 16.10 18.13
CA PHE A 228 12.86 14.65 18.06
C PHE A 228 12.63 14.03 19.44
N VAL A 229 11.72 13.07 19.49
CA VAL A 229 11.46 12.25 20.67
C VAL A 229 11.60 10.78 20.33
N ILE A 230 11.86 9.95 21.34
CA ILE A 230 11.93 8.50 21.20
C ILE A 230 11.12 7.89 22.34
N THR A 231 10.17 7.02 22.01
CA THR A 231 9.29 6.39 23.01
C THR A 231 9.43 4.88 23.01
N PRO A 232 9.29 4.20 24.18
CA PRO A 232 9.38 2.74 24.26
C PRO A 232 8.36 2.02 23.36
N HIS A 233 8.69 0.80 22.92
CA HIS A 233 7.77 -0.03 22.14
C HIS A 233 6.69 -0.71 22.99
N ILE A 234 6.90 -0.79 24.31
CA ILE A 234 6.08 -1.53 25.25
C ILE A 234 5.61 -0.56 26.33
N ALA A 235 4.32 -0.63 26.67
CA ALA A 235 3.74 0.13 27.78
C ALA A 235 2.67 -0.69 28.51
N LYS A 236 2.41 -0.34 29.78
CA LYS A 236 1.34 -0.96 30.58
C LYS A 236 -0.03 -0.76 29.94
N GLY A 237 -0.91 -1.75 30.05
CA GLY A 237 -2.29 -1.74 29.54
C GLY A 237 -3.09 -0.51 29.97
N HIS A 238 -2.85 0.00 31.18
CA HIS A 238 -3.50 1.21 31.70
C HIS A 238 -3.34 2.43 30.79
N LEU A 239 -2.17 2.63 30.16
CA LEU A 239 -1.94 3.76 29.24
C LEU A 239 -2.90 3.73 28.04
N TRP A 240 -3.19 2.52 27.55
CA TRP A 240 -4.08 2.27 26.41
C TRP A 240 -5.55 2.35 26.79
N ASN A 241 -5.87 2.07 28.06
CA ASN A 241 -7.21 2.30 28.61
C ASN A 241 -7.49 3.80 28.74
N THR A 242 -6.54 4.57 29.28
CA THR A 242 -6.65 6.04 29.39
C THR A 242 -6.85 6.68 28.02
N SER A 243 -6.02 6.31 27.05
CA SER A 243 -6.14 6.83 25.68
C SER A 243 -7.37 6.34 24.93
N GLY A 244 -8.06 5.30 25.41
CA GLY A 244 -9.24 4.70 24.78
C GLY A 244 -8.93 3.66 23.70
N HIS A 245 -7.67 3.44 23.34
CA HIS A 245 -7.28 2.47 22.31
C HIS A 245 -7.70 1.04 22.68
N SER A 246 -7.66 0.67 23.97
CA SER A 246 -8.15 -0.64 24.41
C SER A 246 -9.66 -0.85 24.21
N SER A 247 -10.46 0.21 24.04
CA SER A 247 -11.90 0.07 23.78
C SER A 247 -12.21 -0.03 22.29
N TYR A 248 -11.50 0.73 21.47
CA TYR A 248 -11.81 0.89 20.04
C TYR A 248 -10.86 0.13 19.10
N TYR A 249 -9.70 -0.33 19.59
CA TYR A 249 -8.62 -0.87 18.76
C TYR A 249 -8.01 -2.19 19.29
N ARG A 250 -8.56 -2.76 20.36
CA ARG A 250 -8.03 -3.95 21.06
C ARG A 250 -7.75 -5.13 20.15
N GLU A 251 -8.67 -5.41 19.23
CA GLU A 251 -8.57 -6.54 18.28
C GLU A 251 -7.36 -6.45 17.34
N ASN A 252 -6.80 -5.24 17.17
CA ASN A 252 -5.65 -4.97 16.31
C ASN A 252 -4.36 -4.74 17.13
N MET A 253 -4.34 -5.07 18.42
CA MET A 253 -3.22 -4.82 19.34
C MET A 253 -2.64 -6.12 19.90
N TYR A 254 -1.34 -6.14 20.16
CA TYR A 254 -0.67 -7.25 20.84
C TYR A 254 -0.61 -6.99 22.34
N TYR A 255 -1.17 -7.92 23.11
CA TYR A 255 -1.16 -7.92 24.57
C TYR A 255 -0.29 -9.06 25.09
N PHE A 256 0.36 -8.83 26.22
CA PHE A 256 1.15 -9.83 26.94
C PHE A 256 1.05 -9.56 28.44
N GLU A 257 1.23 -10.62 29.23
CA GLU A 257 1.19 -10.54 30.68
C GLU A 257 2.62 -10.70 31.22
N ILE A 258 3.05 -9.76 32.05
CA ILE A 258 4.34 -9.77 32.75
C ILE A 258 4.07 -9.41 34.21
N ASP A 259 4.47 -10.27 35.14
CA ASP A 259 4.30 -10.07 36.58
C ASP A 259 2.84 -9.71 36.96
N GLU A 260 1.87 -10.47 36.44
CA GLU A 260 0.42 -10.27 36.62
C GLU A 260 -0.10 -8.91 36.12
N GLN A 261 0.68 -8.20 35.29
CA GLN A 261 0.30 -6.94 34.67
C GLN A 261 0.19 -7.08 33.16
N GLU A 262 -0.88 -6.52 32.61
CA GLU A 262 -1.06 -6.42 31.17
C GLU A 262 -0.11 -5.36 30.60
N TYR A 263 0.63 -5.73 29.58
CA TYR A 263 1.47 -4.87 28.75
C TYR A 263 1.08 -5.01 27.29
N VAL A 264 1.43 -4.00 26.50
CA VAL A 264 1.00 -3.89 25.10
C VAL A 264 2.16 -3.40 24.25
N LEU A 265 2.32 -3.96 23.06
CA LEU A 265 3.19 -3.40 22.02
C LEU A 265 2.45 -2.22 21.39
N LYS A 266 3.09 -1.05 21.33
CA LYS A 266 2.42 0.17 20.89
C LYS A 266 1.85 0.03 19.47
N PRO A 267 0.53 0.22 19.25
CA PRO A 267 -0.07 0.30 17.92
C PRO A 267 0.06 1.70 17.29
N MET A 268 0.38 2.71 18.11
CA MET A 268 0.47 4.14 17.80
C MET A 268 1.43 4.84 18.77
N ASN A 269 2.04 5.96 18.38
CA ASN A 269 3.01 6.68 19.22
C ASN A 269 2.36 7.74 20.13
N CYS A 270 1.12 8.16 19.84
CA CYS A 270 0.46 9.29 20.49
C CYS A 270 0.53 9.29 22.03
N PRO A 271 0.30 8.17 22.77
CA PRO A 271 0.30 8.23 24.23
C PRO A 271 1.70 8.49 24.80
N GLY A 272 2.75 8.02 24.12
CA GLY A 272 4.13 8.27 24.52
C GLY A 272 4.50 9.75 24.37
N HIS A 273 4.09 10.39 23.28
CA HIS A 273 4.32 11.82 23.03
C HIS A 273 3.56 12.68 24.03
N ILE A 274 2.35 12.26 24.40
CA ILE A 274 1.55 12.90 25.45
C ILE A 274 2.26 12.84 26.81
N LEU A 275 2.81 11.70 27.21
CA LEU A 275 3.56 11.59 28.47
C LEU A 275 4.79 12.51 28.48
N ILE A 276 5.47 12.69 27.34
CA ILE A 276 6.58 13.64 27.21
C ILE A 276 6.07 15.08 27.35
N TYR A 277 4.95 15.42 26.73
CA TYR A 277 4.31 16.73 26.91
C TYR A 277 4.00 16.97 28.40
N GLN A 278 3.39 16.00 29.10
CA GLN A 278 3.02 16.12 30.52
C GLN A 278 4.21 16.20 31.49
N SER A 279 5.43 15.89 31.03
CA SER A 279 6.62 15.91 31.91
C SER A 279 6.97 17.30 32.45
N LYS A 280 6.43 18.36 31.85
CA LYS A 280 6.66 19.77 32.23
C LYS A 280 5.39 20.59 32.09
N LEU A 281 5.35 21.71 32.80
CA LEU A 281 4.33 22.74 32.62
C LEU A 281 4.71 23.60 31.41
N HIS A 282 3.76 23.86 30.50
CA HIS A 282 3.98 24.66 29.29
C HIS A 282 3.24 26.00 29.37
N SER A 283 3.85 27.06 28.84
CA SER A 283 3.23 28.35 28.60
C SER A 283 2.67 28.44 27.18
N TYR A 284 1.61 29.23 26.98
CA TYR A 284 1.09 29.54 25.64
C TYR A 284 2.15 30.10 24.67
N ARG A 285 3.24 30.69 25.21
CA ARG A 285 4.35 31.23 24.42
C ARG A 285 5.25 30.16 23.81
N GLU A 286 5.23 28.95 24.35
CA GLU A 286 5.99 27.81 23.83
C GLU A 286 5.21 27.08 22.73
N LEU A 287 3.89 27.27 22.67
CA LEU A 287 3.05 26.67 21.64
C LEU A 287 3.21 27.43 20.31
N PRO A 288 3.28 26.73 19.18
CA PRO A 288 3.07 25.28 19.02
C PRO A 288 4.32 24.43 19.32
N ILE A 289 4.14 23.35 20.08
CA ILE A 289 5.18 22.33 20.33
C ILE A 289 4.97 21.18 19.35
N ARG A 290 6.03 20.76 18.66
CA ARG A 290 5.95 19.75 17.60
C ARG A 290 6.90 18.60 17.89
N PHE A 291 6.38 17.45 18.31
CA PHE A 291 7.18 16.25 18.49
C PHE A 291 7.16 15.39 17.24
N PHE A 292 8.33 14.87 16.86
CA PHE A 292 8.51 13.94 15.75
C PHE A 292 9.25 12.69 16.22
N GLU A 293 8.79 11.53 15.76
CA GLU A 293 9.43 10.25 15.99
C GLU A 293 9.31 9.39 14.73
N LEU A 294 10.42 8.80 14.28
CA LEU A 294 10.36 7.63 13.39
C LEU A 294 9.96 6.41 14.24
N GLY A 295 8.68 6.35 14.61
CA GLY A 295 8.18 5.49 15.67
C GLY A 295 7.77 4.12 15.16
N ASN A 296 8.43 3.05 15.65
CA ASN A 296 8.05 1.68 15.29
C ASN A 296 6.84 1.23 16.10
N VAL A 297 5.77 0.89 15.39
CA VAL A 297 4.50 0.43 15.93
C VAL A 297 4.16 -0.97 15.41
N TYR A 298 3.28 -1.65 16.14
CA TYR A 298 2.88 -3.02 15.85
C TYR A 298 1.38 -3.16 15.85
N ARG A 299 0.82 -3.73 14.78
CA ARG A 299 -0.62 -3.97 14.63
C ARG A 299 -0.88 -5.42 14.30
N TYR A 300 -1.88 -5.99 14.97
CA TYR A 300 -2.37 -7.32 14.69
C TYR A 300 -3.24 -7.27 13.43
N GLU A 301 -2.58 -7.41 12.28
CA GLU A 301 -3.23 -7.58 10.99
C GLU A 301 -3.42 -9.09 10.72
N ARG A 302 -4.61 -9.46 10.23
CA ARG A 302 -4.88 -10.86 9.84
C ARG A 302 -3.90 -11.29 8.75
N SER A 303 -3.42 -12.53 8.80
CA SER A 303 -2.42 -13.05 7.84
C SER A 303 -2.88 -12.89 6.40
N GLY A 304 -4.16 -13.17 6.11
CA GLY A 304 -4.74 -13.09 4.77
C GLY A 304 -4.82 -11.69 4.15
N VAL A 305 -4.62 -10.62 4.93
CA VAL A 305 -4.62 -9.23 4.41
C VAL A 305 -3.22 -8.64 4.28
N LEU A 306 -2.18 -9.34 4.73
CA LEU A 306 -0.79 -8.88 4.61
C LEU A 306 -0.36 -8.83 3.15
N HIS A 307 0.39 -7.80 2.79
CA HIS A 307 0.80 -7.59 1.40
C HIS A 307 2.16 -6.90 1.31
N GLY A 308 3.22 -7.70 1.19
CA GLY A 308 4.59 -7.22 1.00
C GLY A 308 4.96 -6.12 2.00
N LEU A 309 5.32 -4.94 1.50
CA LEU A 309 5.60 -3.73 2.30
C LEU A 309 4.37 -2.83 2.51
N LEU A 310 3.30 -3.01 1.74
CA LEU A 310 2.16 -2.09 1.73
C LEU A 310 1.22 -2.32 2.92
N ARG A 311 1.19 -3.55 3.44
CA ARG A 311 0.45 -3.94 4.66
C ARG A 311 1.24 -4.99 5.45
N VAL A 312 1.77 -4.55 6.58
CA VAL A 312 2.70 -5.28 7.47
C VAL A 312 2.25 -5.19 8.92
N ARG A 313 2.81 -6.04 9.80
CA ARG A 313 2.49 -6.06 11.24
C ARG A 313 3.38 -5.15 12.05
N GLY A 314 4.66 -5.05 11.70
CA GLY A 314 5.62 -4.12 12.30
C GLY A 314 6.03 -3.09 11.26
N PHE A 315 5.93 -1.81 11.61
CA PHE A 315 6.28 -0.71 10.70
C PHE A 315 6.67 0.55 11.44
N THR A 316 7.35 1.45 10.73
CA THR A 316 7.83 2.72 11.26
C THR A 316 7.11 3.86 10.59
N GLN A 317 6.45 4.70 11.37
CA GLN A 317 5.79 5.90 10.84
C GLN A 317 6.69 7.12 11.00
N ASP A 318 6.64 8.06 10.05
CA ASP A 318 7.19 9.42 10.21
C ASP A 318 6.24 10.28 11.06
N ASP A 319 5.90 9.76 12.24
CA ASP A 319 4.81 10.22 13.07
C ASP A 319 5.16 11.49 13.82
N ALA A 320 4.20 12.42 13.88
CA ALA A 320 4.35 13.65 14.61
C ALA A 320 3.06 14.07 15.30
N HIS A 321 3.23 14.67 16.48
CA HIS A 321 2.16 15.21 17.30
C HIS A 321 2.46 16.67 17.60
N ILE A 322 1.56 17.56 17.14
CA ILE A 322 1.66 18.99 17.35
C ILE A 322 0.67 19.37 18.44
N PHE A 323 1.15 20.02 19.50
CA PHE A 323 0.33 20.62 20.54
C PHE A 323 0.26 22.11 20.27
N CYS A 324 -0.93 22.64 20.02
CA CYS A 324 -1.13 24.05 19.69
C CYS A 324 -2.36 24.63 20.38
N THR A 325 -2.51 25.95 20.36
CA THR A 325 -3.75 26.59 20.78
C THR A 325 -4.83 26.46 19.71
N GLN A 326 -6.08 26.76 20.05
CA GLN A 326 -7.19 26.75 19.10
C GLN A 326 -6.97 27.76 17.96
N GLU A 327 -6.39 28.92 18.29
CA GLU A 327 -6.11 30.00 17.34
C GLU A 327 -5.00 29.63 16.35
N GLN A 328 -4.06 28.77 16.78
CA GLN A 328 -2.95 28.30 15.96
C GLN A 328 -3.34 27.14 15.02
N LEU A 329 -4.42 26.42 15.33
CA LEU A 329 -4.81 25.16 14.67
C LEU A 329 -4.85 25.24 13.15
N ASN A 330 -5.55 26.23 12.58
CA ASN A 330 -5.70 26.36 11.13
C ASN A 330 -4.35 26.58 10.43
N LYS A 331 -3.44 27.33 11.07
CA LYS A 331 -2.10 27.56 10.55
C LYS A 331 -1.28 26.26 10.59
N GLU A 332 -1.32 25.52 11.68
CA GLU A 332 -0.58 24.24 11.77
C GLU A 332 -1.07 23.21 10.76
N ILE A 333 -2.39 23.10 10.52
CA ILE A 333 -2.93 22.23 9.46
C ILE A 333 -2.41 22.67 8.09
N ALA A 334 -2.45 23.99 7.81
CA ALA A 334 -1.96 24.55 6.55
C ALA A 334 -0.46 24.26 6.33
N ASP A 335 0.38 24.47 7.33
CA ASP A 335 1.82 24.26 7.27
C ASP A 335 2.16 22.76 7.07
N VAL A 336 1.39 21.85 7.69
CA VAL A 336 1.54 20.41 7.50
C VAL A 336 1.13 19.98 6.09
N LEU A 337 0.04 20.54 5.53
CA LEU A 337 -0.39 20.25 4.16
C LEU A 337 0.67 20.70 3.14
N ASP A 338 1.25 21.89 3.32
CA ASP A 338 2.34 22.37 2.46
C ASP A 338 3.55 21.42 2.51
N PHE A 339 3.90 20.97 3.71
CA PHE A 339 4.98 20.02 3.89
C PHE A 339 4.68 18.67 3.20
N ALA A 340 3.48 18.13 3.37
CA ALA A 340 3.06 16.89 2.71
C ALA A 340 3.13 17.01 1.17
N PHE A 341 2.59 18.09 0.58
CA PHE A 341 2.62 18.28 -0.86
C PHE A 341 4.04 18.52 -1.41
N GLU A 342 4.89 19.21 -0.65
CA GLU A 342 6.30 19.36 -1.00
C GLU A 342 7.00 17.99 -1.06
N MET A 343 6.74 17.10 -0.09
CA MET A 343 7.29 15.74 -0.10
C MET A 343 6.81 14.95 -1.32
N LEU A 344 5.51 14.95 -1.60
CA LEU A 344 4.95 14.26 -2.76
C LEU A 344 5.57 14.76 -4.07
N LYS A 345 5.75 16.07 -4.21
CA LYS A 345 6.41 16.68 -5.37
C LYS A 345 7.87 16.25 -5.50
N ILE A 346 8.63 16.22 -4.40
CA ILE A 346 10.04 15.80 -4.40
C ILE A 346 10.19 14.33 -4.84
N PHE A 347 9.23 13.48 -4.49
CA PHE A 347 9.26 12.06 -4.86
C PHE A 347 8.52 11.73 -6.16
N GLY A 348 7.83 12.70 -6.76
CA GLY A 348 7.17 12.55 -8.07
C GLY A 348 5.80 11.88 -8.02
N PHE A 349 5.12 11.89 -6.87
CA PHE A 349 3.81 11.28 -6.72
C PHE A 349 2.69 12.24 -7.10
N ASP A 350 1.81 11.78 -7.99
CA ASP A 350 0.47 12.34 -8.13
C ASP A 350 -0.39 11.95 -6.92
N TYR A 351 -1.42 12.74 -6.62
CA TYR A 351 -2.27 12.49 -5.45
C TYR A 351 -3.71 12.94 -5.61
N GLU A 352 -4.56 12.38 -4.76
CA GLU A 352 -5.92 12.83 -4.49
C GLU A 352 -6.07 13.14 -3.00
N VAL A 353 -6.94 14.09 -2.67
CA VAL A 353 -7.17 14.53 -1.29
C VAL A 353 -8.60 14.20 -0.91
N ASP A 354 -8.75 13.52 0.20
CA ASP A 354 -10.06 13.17 0.75
C ASP A 354 -10.20 13.72 2.18
N LEU A 355 -11.39 14.25 2.50
CA LEU A 355 -11.79 14.63 3.83
C LEU A 355 -12.62 13.51 4.45
N SER A 356 -12.00 12.76 5.34
CA SER A 356 -12.58 11.61 6.03
C SER A 356 -13.37 12.06 7.26
N THR A 357 -14.68 11.86 7.22
CA THR A 357 -15.61 12.37 8.25
C THR A 357 -15.95 11.31 9.32
N ARG A 358 -16.81 11.68 10.28
CA ARG A 358 -17.07 10.90 11.49
C ARG A 358 -17.58 9.48 11.21
N PRO A 359 -16.93 8.43 11.75
CA PRO A 359 -17.41 7.04 11.67
C PRO A 359 -18.61 6.79 12.60
N GLU A 360 -19.31 5.67 12.41
CA GLU A 360 -20.41 5.26 13.31
C GLU A 360 -19.95 5.09 14.76
N LYS A 361 -18.77 4.50 14.98
CA LYS A 361 -18.15 4.32 16.30
C LYS A 361 -17.08 5.39 16.52
N PHE A 362 -17.38 6.37 17.38
CA PHE A 362 -16.47 7.47 17.70
C PHE A 362 -16.36 7.74 19.21
N SER A 363 -15.41 8.59 19.58
CA SER A 363 -15.17 9.11 20.92
C SER A 363 -15.21 10.64 20.93
N GLY A 364 -15.48 11.24 22.10
CA GLY A 364 -15.68 12.68 22.25
C GLY A 364 -17.11 13.13 21.94
N THR A 365 -17.32 14.45 21.83
CA THR A 365 -18.63 15.06 21.59
C THR A 365 -18.87 15.37 20.11
N GLU A 366 -20.13 15.42 19.68
CA GLU A 366 -20.47 15.81 18.30
C GLU A 366 -19.98 17.22 17.94
N GLU A 367 -19.98 18.12 18.92
CA GLU A 367 -19.48 19.49 18.79
C GLU A 367 -17.97 19.51 18.48
N ASN A 368 -17.16 18.72 19.21
CA ASN A 368 -15.73 18.62 18.93
C ASN A 368 -15.46 18.04 17.54
N TRP A 369 -16.27 17.06 17.12
CA TRP A 369 -16.20 16.49 15.76
C TRP A 369 -16.53 17.52 14.68
N LYS A 370 -17.56 18.35 14.91
CA LYS A 370 -17.92 19.43 14.02
C LYS A 370 -16.79 20.46 13.93
N HIS A 371 -16.26 20.92 15.07
CA HIS A 371 -15.15 21.87 15.10
C HIS A 371 -13.89 21.34 14.40
N ALA A 372 -13.55 20.06 14.62
CA ALA A 372 -12.42 19.42 13.92
C ALA A 372 -12.63 19.38 12.40
N THR A 373 -13.83 18.99 11.96
CA THR A 373 -14.17 18.88 10.53
C THR A 373 -14.17 20.25 9.85
N ASP A 374 -14.71 21.27 10.53
CA ASP A 374 -14.73 22.65 10.05
C ASP A 374 -13.31 23.22 9.93
N ALA A 375 -12.42 22.95 10.89
CA ALA A 375 -11.02 23.38 10.84
C ALA A 375 -10.28 22.78 9.63
N LEU A 376 -10.42 21.47 9.40
CA LEU A 376 -9.83 20.78 8.24
C LEU A 376 -10.40 21.33 6.92
N THR A 377 -11.72 21.52 6.85
CA THR A 377 -12.41 22.06 5.66
C THR A 377 -11.95 23.49 5.36
N SER A 378 -11.84 24.33 6.38
CA SER A 378 -11.36 25.71 6.25
C SER A 378 -9.92 25.76 5.74
N ALA A 379 -9.04 24.89 6.26
CA ALA A 379 -7.66 24.81 5.79
C ALA A 379 -7.59 24.43 4.30
N LEU A 380 -8.34 23.41 3.87
CA LEU A 380 -8.43 23.00 2.47
C LEU A 380 -8.94 24.12 1.56
N ASN A 381 -10.05 24.76 1.94
CA ASN A 381 -10.67 25.85 1.18
C ASN A 381 -9.76 27.08 1.08
N SER A 382 -9.09 27.47 2.17
CA SER A 382 -8.18 28.63 2.19
C SER A 382 -6.99 28.47 1.24
N LYS A 383 -6.56 27.23 1.00
CA LYS A 383 -5.49 26.88 0.05
C LYS A 383 -5.99 26.59 -1.36
N GLY A 384 -7.32 26.60 -1.60
CA GLY A 384 -7.91 26.26 -2.89
C GLY A 384 -7.68 24.79 -3.29
N ILE A 385 -7.50 23.90 -2.32
CA ILE A 385 -7.27 22.47 -2.56
C ILE A 385 -8.61 21.82 -2.89
N LYS A 386 -8.67 21.09 -4.00
CA LYS A 386 -9.83 20.25 -4.33
C LYS A 386 -9.75 18.95 -3.53
N PHE A 387 -10.88 18.54 -2.94
CA PHE A 387 -10.96 17.32 -2.16
C PHE A 387 -12.33 16.65 -2.34
N ASN A 388 -12.39 15.34 -2.09
CA ASN A 388 -13.64 14.60 -1.98
C ASN A 388 -14.02 14.39 -0.51
N ILE A 389 -15.27 14.08 -0.24
CA ILE A 389 -15.73 13.69 1.10
C ILE A 389 -15.77 12.16 1.16
N ASP A 390 -15.05 11.57 2.13
CA ASP A 390 -15.04 10.13 2.40
C ASP A 390 -15.84 9.88 3.69
N GLU A 391 -17.14 9.61 3.54
CA GLU A 391 -18.07 9.54 4.65
C GLU A 391 -17.76 8.36 5.58
N GLY A 392 -17.57 8.64 6.88
CA GLY A 392 -17.31 7.62 7.89
C GLY A 392 -15.90 7.04 7.91
N ALA A 393 -14.97 7.57 7.09
CA ALA A 393 -13.59 7.09 7.00
C ALA A 393 -12.63 7.70 8.07
N GLY A 394 -13.13 8.59 8.93
CA GLY A 394 -12.38 9.13 10.06
C GLY A 394 -12.02 8.05 11.09
N VAL A 395 -11.01 8.31 11.91
CA VAL A 395 -10.66 7.38 13.01
C VAL A 395 -11.44 7.72 14.27
N PHE A 396 -11.51 6.82 15.25
CA PHE A 396 -12.44 6.95 16.39
C PHE A 396 -12.28 8.24 17.23
N TYR A 397 -11.15 8.94 17.15
CA TYR A 397 -10.88 10.16 17.94
C TYR A 397 -10.82 11.46 17.11
N GLY A 398 -11.06 11.43 15.79
CA GLY A 398 -11.20 12.66 15.01
C GLY A 398 -11.24 12.49 13.49
N PRO A 399 -11.69 13.53 12.76
CA PRO A 399 -11.67 13.56 11.30
C PRO A 399 -10.25 13.80 10.80
N LYS A 400 -10.01 13.47 9.53
CA LYS A 400 -8.68 13.58 8.93
C LYS A 400 -8.73 13.98 7.46
N ILE A 401 -7.68 14.65 7.01
CA ILE A 401 -7.36 14.81 5.60
C ILE A 401 -6.45 13.65 5.23
N ASP A 402 -6.88 12.83 4.29
CA ASP A 402 -6.10 11.74 3.73
C ASP A 402 -5.61 12.11 2.34
N ILE A 403 -4.31 11.98 2.10
CA ILE A 403 -3.71 12.22 0.80
C ILE A 403 -3.34 10.86 0.20
N LYS A 404 -4.13 10.43 -0.79
CA LYS A 404 -3.94 9.16 -1.49
C LYS A 404 -2.95 9.37 -2.63
N MET A 405 -1.77 8.78 -2.53
CA MET A 405 -0.73 8.81 -3.56
C MET A 405 -1.09 7.85 -4.69
N LYS A 406 -0.96 8.28 -5.93
CA LYS A 406 -1.12 7.39 -7.09
C LYS A 406 0.23 6.81 -7.47
N ASP A 407 0.30 5.49 -7.56
CA ASP A 407 1.47 4.85 -8.16
C ASP A 407 1.52 5.08 -9.69
N ALA A 408 2.58 4.61 -10.34
CA ALA A 408 2.77 4.76 -11.79
C ALA A 408 1.70 4.03 -12.65
N LEU A 409 0.80 3.27 -12.02
CA LEU A 409 -0.30 2.55 -12.66
C LEU A 409 -1.66 3.19 -12.33
N GLY A 410 -1.65 4.29 -11.57
CA GLY A 410 -2.84 5.03 -11.16
C GLY A 410 -3.56 4.43 -9.95
N ARG A 411 -3.00 3.44 -9.24
CA ARG A 411 -3.63 2.87 -8.05
C ARG A 411 -3.41 3.79 -6.84
N PRO A 412 -4.46 4.09 -6.06
CA PRO A 412 -4.34 4.93 -4.88
C PRO A 412 -3.78 4.14 -3.70
N TRP A 413 -2.77 4.71 -3.04
CA TRP A 413 -2.18 4.23 -1.80
C TRP A 413 -2.29 5.31 -0.74
N GLN A 414 -2.69 4.93 0.47
CA GLN A 414 -2.70 5.86 1.60
C GLN A 414 -1.28 6.40 1.85
N GLY A 415 -1.11 7.72 1.73
CA GLY A 415 0.15 8.42 1.99
C GLY A 415 0.01 9.37 3.19
N PRO A 416 0.29 10.67 3.03
CA PRO A 416 0.18 11.64 4.10
C PRO A 416 -1.21 11.70 4.72
N THR A 417 -1.26 12.01 6.02
CA THR A 417 -2.51 12.21 6.75
C THR A 417 -2.33 13.35 7.74
N VAL A 418 -3.35 14.21 7.87
CA VAL A 418 -3.44 15.25 8.91
C VAL A 418 -4.74 15.07 9.67
N GLN A 419 -4.66 14.91 10.98
CA GLN A 419 -5.82 14.62 11.82
C GLN A 419 -5.85 15.56 13.02
N VAL A 420 -7.04 16.11 13.30
CA VAL A 420 -7.27 16.95 14.49
C VAL A 420 -7.92 16.12 15.59
N ASP A 421 -7.35 16.18 16.80
CA ASP A 421 -7.80 15.45 17.98
C ASP A 421 -8.03 16.38 19.18
N PHE A 422 -9.28 16.40 19.64
CA PHE A 422 -9.72 17.06 20.87
C PHE A 422 -9.91 16.09 22.05
N ASN A 423 -10.00 14.79 21.77
CA ASN A 423 -10.33 13.73 22.71
C ASN A 423 -9.12 13.27 23.53
N LEU A 424 -7.95 13.03 22.92
CA LEU A 424 -6.77 12.62 23.70
C LEU A 424 -6.28 13.71 24.68
N PRO A 425 -6.24 15.01 24.31
CA PRO A 425 -5.97 16.07 25.28
C PRO A 425 -6.93 16.09 26.48
N GLU A 426 -8.19 15.74 26.28
CA GLU A 426 -9.19 15.64 27.35
C GLU A 426 -8.95 14.41 28.24
N ARG A 427 -8.76 13.24 27.62
CA ARG A 427 -8.54 11.96 28.32
C ARG A 427 -7.29 11.93 29.19
N PHE A 428 -6.26 12.67 28.81
CA PHE A 428 -5.02 12.80 29.57
C PHE A 428 -4.98 14.05 30.46
N ASP A 429 -6.05 14.86 30.48
CA ASP A 429 -6.11 16.14 31.19
C ASP A 429 -4.92 17.06 30.88
N LEU A 430 -4.63 17.24 29.59
CA LEU A 430 -3.55 18.11 29.14
C LEU A 430 -3.89 19.57 29.37
N SER A 431 -2.88 20.35 29.76
CA SER A 431 -3.02 21.79 29.92
C SER A 431 -1.74 22.55 29.57
N TYR A 432 -1.93 23.84 29.31
CA TYR A 432 -0.89 24.87 29.25
C TYR A 432 -1.38 26.11 30.03
N ILE A 433 -0.47 26.98 30.42
CA ILE A 433 -0.77 28.27 31.06
C ILE A 433 -1.00 29.32 29.99
N ALA A 434 -2.23 29.84 29.93
CA ALA A 434 -2.64 30.91 29.03
C ALA A 434 -2.06 32.28 29.44
N ASP A 435 -2.27 33.28 28.60
CA ASP A 435 -1.81 34.66 28.80
C ASP A 435 -2.45 35.34 30.02
N ASP A 436 -3.70 34.98 30.32
CA ASP A 436 -4.44 35.37 31.53
C ASP A 436 -4.07 34.57 32.80
N GLY A 437 -3.12 33.63 32.69
CA GLY A 437 -2.70 32.75 33.78
C GLY A 437 -3.64 31.55 34.05
N SER A 438 -4.73 31.42 33.30
CA SER A 438 -5.63 30.26 33.40
C SER A 438 -5.00 29.00 32.79
N LYS A 439 -5.45 27.82 33.24
CA LYS A 439 -5.11 26.55 32.60
C LYS A 439 -6.07 26.31 31.44
N LYS A 440 -5.54 26.25 30.22
CA LYS A 440 -6.28 25.88 29.01
C LYS A 440 -5.78 24.56 28.45
N ARG A 441 -6.64 23.85 27.72
CA ARG A 441 -6.30 22.57 27.10
C ARG A 441 -5.75 22.80 25.68
N PRO A 442 -4.61 22.20 25.31
CA PRO A 442 -4.11 22.29 23.94
C PRO A 442 -4.97 21.43 23.00
N VAL A 443 -4.94 21.77 21.72
CA VAL A 443 -5.39 20.90 20.63
C VAL A 443 -4.21 20.06 20.17
N MET A 444 -4.45 18.78 19.84
CA MET A 444 -3.42 17.92 19.28
C MET A 444 -3.69 17.66 17.79
N VAL A 445 -2.67 17.83 16.95
CA VAL A 445 -2.70 17.46 15.53
C VAL A 445 -1.77 16.27 15.34
N HIS A 446 -2.32 15.15 14.89
CA HIS A 446 -1.56 13.99 14.46
C HIS A 446 -1.26 14.13 12.98
N ARG A 447 -0.03 13.83 12.57
CA ARG A 447 0.29 13.85 11.16
C ARG A 447 1.41 12.90 10.79
N VAL A 448 1.38 12.50 9.53
CA VAL A 448 2.45 11.83 8.79
C VAL A 448 2.58 12.52 7.43
N VAL A 449 3.80 12.68 6.90
CA VAL A 449 4.02 13.29 5.57
C VAL A 449 4.40 12.27 4.50
N LEU A 450 4.93 11.11 4.87
CA LEU A 450 5.06 9.95 3.97
C LEU A 450 4.20 8.76 4.40
N GLY A 451 3.88 8.65 5.69
CA GLY A 451 3.18 7.50 6.27
C GLY A 451 4.16 6.49 6.88
N SER A 452 3.87 5.20 6.73
CA SER A 452 4.85 4.18 7.14
C SER A 452 5.99 4.08 6.13
N MET A 453 7.24 4.00 6.61
CA MET A 453 8.43 3.81 5.79
C MET A 453 8.32 2.57 4.89
N GLU A 454 7.76 1.48 5.41
CA GLU A 454 7.54 0.23 4.66
C GLU A 454 6.63 0.50 3.45
N ARG A 455 5.40 1.02 3.69
CA ARG A 455 4.46 1.32 2.61
C ARG A 455 5.02 2.32 1.63
N PHE A 456 5.68 3.37 2.11
CA PHE A 456 6.27 4.39 1.24
C PHE A 456 7.36 3.79 0.35
N ILE A 457 8.27 2.98 0.90
CA ILE A 457 9.30 2.26 0.10
C ILE A 457 8.64 1.30 -0.88
N GLY A 458 7.60 0.57 -0.47
CA GLY A 458 6.81 -0.28 -1.36
C GLY A 458 6.30 0.52 -2.55
N ALA A 459 5.55 1.60 -2.31
CA ALA A 459 5.03 2.47 -3.35
C ALA A 459 6.14 3.08 -4.22
N LEU A 460 7.28 3.46 -3.64
CA LEU A 460 8.42 4.02 -4.35
C LEU A 460 9.06 3.01 -5.31
N ILE A 461 9.18 1.75 -4.90
CA ILE A 461 9.67 0.67 -5.77
C ILE A 461 8.74 0.52 -6.97
N GLU A 462 7.42 0.49 -6.77
CA GLU A 462 6.47 0.29 -7.87
C GLU A 462 6.40 1.51 -8.80
N HIS A 463 6.42 2.71 -8.22
CA HIS A 463 6.42 3.98 -8.94
C HIS A 463 7.60 4.08 -9.92
N TYR A 464 8.81 3.79 -9.44
CA TYR A 464 10.02 3.80 -10.29
C TYR A 464 10.29 2.48 -11.02
N GLY A 465 9.48 1.43 -10.82
CA GLY A 465 9.79 0.08 -11.30
C GLY A 465 11.18 -0.39 -10.85
N GLY A 466 11.57 -0.03 -9.61
CA GLY A 466 12.88 -0.29 -9.00
C GLY A 466 14.03 0.57 -9.54
N ALA A 467 13.78 1.44 -10.51
CA ALA A 467 14.79 2.23 -11.19
C ALA A 467 14.97 3.61 -10.52
N PHE A 468 15.35 3.61 -9.24
CA PHE A 468 15.38 4.82 -8.40
C PHE A 468 16.17 5.99 -9.02
N PRO A 469 15.73 7.25 -8.77
CA PRO A 469 16.52 8.47 -8.98
C PRO A 469 17.88 8.41 -8.29
N LEU A 470 18.87 9.08 -8.88
CA LEU A 470 20.25 9.06 -8.40
C LEU A 470 20.35 9.40 -6.91
N TRP A 471 19.63 10.41 -6.45
CA TRP A 471 19.74 10.91 -5.08
C TRP A 471 19.29 9.89 -4.00
N ILE A 472 18.35 8.98 -4.32
CA ILE A 472 17.87 7.91 -3.42
C ILE A 472 18.33 6.51 -3.79
N ALA A 473 18.97 6.30 -4.95
CA ALA A 473 19.43 4.98 -5.36
C ALA A 473 20.38 4.37 -4.30
N PRO A 474 20.16 3.12 -3.84
CA PRO A 474 21.05 2.47 -2.88
C PRO A 474 22.49 2.46 -3.38
N THR A 475 22.68 2.11 -4.64
CA THR A 475 23.97 2.13 -5.32
C THR A 475 23.83 3.10 -6.48
N GLN A 476 24.54 4.22 -6.42
CA GLN A 476 24.49 5.28 -7.42
C GLN A 476 25.38 4.93 -8.61
N VAL A 477 26.56 4.38 -8.30
CA VAL A 477 27.59 4.02 -9.27
C VAL A 477 28.08 2.61 -9.01
N ILE A 478 28.31 1.84 -10.07
CA ILE A 478 29.10 0.61 -10.01
C ILE A 478 30.33 0.73 -10.92
N ILE A 479 31.50 0.40 -10.39
CA ILE A 479 32.76 0.42 -11.13
C ILE A 479 33.07 -1.00 -11.62
N LEU A 480 33.30 -1.13 -12.93
CA LEU A 480 33.48 -2.37 -13.66
C LEU A 480 34.90 -2.43 -14.25
N PRO A 481 35.89 -2.96 -13.52
CA PRO A 481 37.22 -3.21 -14.06
C PRO A 481 37.19 -4.30 -15.14
N ILE A 482 37.84 -4.05 -16.28
CA ILE A 482 37.88 -5.01 -17.40
C ILE A 482 38.85 -6.19 -17.17
N ALA A 483 39.75 -6.07 -16.18
CA ALA A 483 40.71 -7.10 -15.79
C ALA A 483 41.20 -6.86 -14.35
N ASP A 484 41.71 -7.91 -13.70
CA ASP A 484 42.17 -7.87 -12.29
C ASP A 484 43.20 -6.76 -12.02
N ARG A 485 44.08 -6.46 -12.99
CA ARG A 485 45.08 -5.39 -12.86
C ARG A 485 44.48 -3.99 -12.63
N HIS A 486 43.25 -3.76 -13.09
CA HIS A 486 42.56 -2.47 -12.95
C HIS A 486 41.77 -2.34 -11.63
N ILE A 487 41.75 -3.39 -10.78
CA ILE A 487 40.99 -3.36 -9.51
C ILE A 487 41.51 -2.28 -8.57
N ASN A 488 42.83 -2.10 -8.47
CA ASN A 488 43.42 -1.06 -7.62
C ASN A 488 42.96 0.33 -8.06
N TYR A 489 42.94 0.59 -9.37
CA TYR A 489 42.44 1.85 -9.91
C TYR A 489 40.93 2.03 -9.65
N ALA A 490 40.13 0.96 -9.75
CA ALA A 490 38.71 0.99 -9.39
C ALA A 490 38.48 1.36 -7.91
N GLU A 491 39.27 0.79 -6.99
CA GLU A 491 39.19 1.11 -5.55
C GLU A 491 39.69 2.53 -5.24
N GLU A 492 40.70 3.05 -5.97
CA GLU A 492 41.09 4.46 -5.91
C GLU A 492 39.91 5.38 -6.25
N ILE A 493 39.22 5.12 -7.36
CA ILE A 493 38.05 5.89 -7.79
C ILE A 493 36.93 5.78 -6.76
N LYS A 494 36.65 4.57 -6.26
CA LYS A 494 35.63 4.36 -5.22
C LYS A 494 35.93 5.21 -3.98
N LYS A 495 37.19 5.25 -3.53
CA LYS A 495 37.59 6.07 -2.38
C LYS A 495 37.29 7.55 -2.63
N ILE A 496 37.69 8.08 -3.78
CA ILE A 496 37.40 9.47 -4.17
C ILE A 496 35.89 9.75 -4.17
N MET A 497 35.08 8.81 -4.68
CA MET A 497 33.64 8.95 -4.76
C MET A 497 32.98 8.92 -3.37
N VAL A 498 33.40 8.01 -2.49
CA VAL A 498 32.90 7.91 -1.12
C VAL A 498 33.26 9.13 -0.28
N GLU A 499 34.47 9.69 -0.44
CA GLU A 499 34.87 10.96 0.19
C GLU A 499 34.03 12.16 -0.27
N ASN A 500 33.23 11.98 -1.33
CA ASN A 500 32.31 12.97 -1.87
C ASN A 500 30.83 12.55 -1.73
N ASP A 501 30.53 11.67 -0.77
CA ASP A 501 29.18 11.18 -0.44
C ASP A 501 28.45 10.44 -1.58
N ILE A 502 29.20 9.91 -2.55
CA ILE A 502 28.67 9.10 -3.63
C ILE A 502 28.70 7.61 -3.22
N ARG A 503 27.56 6.94 -3.35
CA ARG A 503 27.39 5.53 -3.00
C ARG A 503 27.85 4.64 -4.15
N VAL A 504 29.04 4.06 -4.01
CA VAL A 504 29.72 3.32 -5.07
C VAL A 504 30.07 1.89 -4.67
N GLU A 505 29.87 0.96 -5.60
CA GLU A 505 30.30 -0.45 -5.49
C GLU A 505 31.32 -0.77 -6.59
N VAL A 506 32.19 -1.75 -6.34
CA VAL A 506 33.18 -2.25 -7.33
C VAL A 506 32.85 -3.71 -7.62
N ASP A 507 32.68 -4.04 -8.90
CA ASP A 507 32.52 -5.44 -9.35
C ASP A 507 33.87 -6.01 -9.79
N GLY A 508 34.64 -6.49 -8.80
CA GLY A 508 35.93 -7.13 -9.01
C GLY A 508 35.88 -8.59 -9.48
N ARG A 509 34.70 -9.16 -9.76
CA ARG A 509 34.58 -10.59 -10.15
C ARG A 509 35.30 -10.87 -11.48
N ARG A 510 35.80 -12.09 -11.66
CA ARG A 510 36.43 -12.55 -12.90
C ARG A 510 35.40 -12.97 -13.95
N GLU A 511 34.62 -12.00 -14.40
CA GLU A 511 33.54 -12.20 -15.38
C GLU A 511 33.72 -11.34 -16.62
N LYS A 512 33.10 -11.74 -17.73
CA LYS A 512 33.11 -10.95 -18.97
C LYS A 512 32.46 -9.58 -18.73
N ILE A 513 33.06 -8.51 -19.24
CA ILE A 513 32.56 -7.13 -19.03
C ILE A 513 31.11 -6.95 -19.46
N ASN A 514 30.69 -7.58 -20.56
CA ASN A 514 29.30 -7.53 -21.04
C ASN A 514 28.32 -8.19 -20.06
N LEU A 515 28.74 -9.23 -19.35
CA LEU A 515 27.93 -9.85 -18.30
C LEU A 515 27.78 -8.90 -17.11
N LYS A 516 28.88 -8.30 -16.65
CA LYS A 516 28.85 -7.31 -15.56
C LYS A 516 27.96 -6.11 -15.90
N ILE A 517 28.06 -5.58 -17.12
CA ILE A 517 27.20 -4.48 -17.60
C ILE A 517 25.72 -4.91 -17.58
N ARG A 518 25.42 -6.11 -18.10
CA ARG A 518 24.04 -6.63 -18.11
C ARG A 518 23.49 -6.77 -16.70
N GLU A 519 24.26 -7.33 -15.76
CA GLU A 519 23.85 -7.49 -14.37
C GLU A 519 23.64 -6.13 -13.69
N ALA A 520 24.54 -5.17 -13.89
CA ALA A 520 24.38 -3.80 -13.39
C ALA A 520 23.10 -3.11 -13.94
N GLN A 521 22.78 -3.34 -15.21
CA GLN A 521 21.54 -2.85 -15.83
C GLN A 521 20.28 -3.52 -15.24
N LEU A 522 20.32 -4.84 -14.99
CA LEU A 522 19.23 -5.57 -14.32
C LEU A 522 19.04 -5.10 -12.87
N GLN A 523 20.14 -4.76 -12.19
CA GLN A 523 20.13 -4.13 -10.87
C GLN A 523 19.75 -2.64 -10.91
N LYS A 524 19.47 -2.10 -12.11
CA LYS A 524 18.99 -0.74 -12.35
C LYS A 524 19.90 0.35 -11.76
N ILE A 525 21.20 0.10 -11.67
CA ILE A 525 22.17 1.06 -11.13
C ILE A 525 22.24 2.30 -12.05
N PRO A 526 22.11 3.54 -11.53
CA PRO A 526 22.05 4.75 -12.35
C PRO A 526 23.27 4.94 -13.27
N TYR A 527 24.48 4.70 -12.76
CA TYR A 527 25.73 4.88 -13.50
C TYR A 527 26.65 3.66 -13.39
N MET A 528 27.28 3.30 -14.51
CA MET A 528 28.33 2.29 -14.61
C MET A 528 29.62 2.97 -15.06
N PHE A 529 30.71 2.79 -14.32
CA PHE A 529 32.03 3.29 -14.70
C PHE A 529 32.89 2.11 -15.14
N ILE A 530 33.33 2.11 -16.40
CA ILE A 530 34.18 1.07 -16.95
C ILE A 530 35.63 1.55 -16.89
N VAL A 531 36.52 0.71 -16.36
CA VAL A 531 37.94 1.05 -16.23
C VAL A 531 38.83 -0.02 -16.86
N GLY A 532 39.65 0.40 -17.81
CA GLY A 532 40.69 -0.41 -18.43
C GLY A 532 42.01 0.34 -18.58
N ASP A 533 42.91 -0.21 -19.41
CA ASP A 533 44.27 0.31 -19.53
C ASP A 533 44.30 1.78 -19.98
N LYS A 534 43.38 2.19 -20.88
CA LYS A 534 43.28 3.58 -21.37
C LYS A 534 42.81 4.54 -20.28
N GLU A 535 41.81 4.13 -19.52
CA GLU A 535 41.24 4.90 -18.42
C GLU A 535 42.26 5.08 -17.29
N GLU A 536 42.97 4.01 -16.93
CA GLU A 536 44.00 4.05 -15.88
C GLU A 536 45.19 4.93 -16.28
N GLN A 537 45.72 4.78 -17.50
CA GLN A 537 46.81 5.61 -18.01
C GLN A 537 46.44 7.09 -18.11
N GLY A 538 45.20 7.37 -18.51
CA GLY A 538 44.67 8.73 -18.61
C GLY A 538 44.20 9.33 -17.29
N LYS A 539 44.12 8.52 -16.21
CA LYS A 539 43.43 8.86 -14.95
C LYS A 539 41.97 9.34 -15.18
N LYS A 540 41.26 8.65 -16.07
CA LYS A 540 39.86 8.91 -16.49
C LYS A 540 38.95 7.72 -16.24
N ILE A 541 37.66 7.89 -16.52
CA ILE A 541 36.65 6.83 -16.45
C ILE A 541 35.76 6.84 -17.69
N ALA A 542 35.42 5.67 -18.22
CA ALA A 542 34.39 5.54 -19.24
C ALA A 542 33.01 5.44 -18.56
N VAL A 543 32.14 6.41 -18.80
CA VAL A 543 30.87 6.55 -18.09
C VAL A 543 29.73 6.05 -18.96
N ARG A 544 28.90 5.19 -18.38
CA ARG A 544 27.64 4.75 -18.97
C ARG A 544 26.48 5.03 -18.03
N ALA A 545 25.53 5.85 -18.45
CA ALA A 545 24.30 6.11 -17.72
C ALA A 545 23.23 5.08 -18.10
N ARG A 546 22.37 4.70 -17.15
CA ARG A 546 21.27 3.75 -17.37
C ARG A 546 20.32 4.19 -18.48
N LYS A 547 20.03 5.50 -18.56
CA LYS A 547 19.11 6.10 -19.54
C LYS A 547 19.80 6.51 -20.84
N GLU A 548 20.84 7.34 -20.74
CA GLU A 548 21.50 7.97 -21.89
C GLU A 548 22.45 7.01 -22.62
N GLY A 549 22.78 5.86 -22.02
CA GLY A 549 23.73 4.91 -22.59
C GLY A 549 25.16 5.36 -22.36
N ASP A 550 26.02 5.18 -23.37
CA ASP A 550 27.44 5.50 -23.27
C ASP A 550 27.67 7.02 -23.38
N LEU A 551 28.30 7.60 -22.36
CA LEU A 551 28.67 9.01 -22.28
C LEU A 551 30.14 9.25 -22.61
N GLY A 552 30.89 8.20 -22.93
CA GLY A 552 32.29 8.27 -23.28
C GLY A 552 33.23 8.45 -22.08
N CYS A 553 34.48 8.77 -22.39
CA CYS A 553 35.56 8.93 -21.41
C CYS A 553 35.54 10.34 -20.81
N MET A 554 35.49 10.43 -19.48
CA MET A 554 35.38 11.67 -18.74
C MET A 554 36.43 11.75 -17.62
N ASP A 555 36.82 12.97 -17.26
CA ASP A 555 37.65 13.23 -16.08
C ASP A 555 36.85 12.97 -14.80
N ILE A 556 37.47 12.34 -13.81
CA ILE A 556 36.82 11.96 -12.54
C ILE A 556 36.12 13.16 -11.88
N LYS A 557 36.78 14.33 -11.88
CA LYS A 557 36.23 15.56 -11.32
C LYS A 557 34.96 16.03 -12.05
N ALA A 558 34.97 16.02 -13.38
CA ALA A 558 33.82 16.46 -14.17
C ALA A 558 32.60 15.55 -13.94
N VAL A 559 32.83 14.24 -13.77
CA VAL A 559 31.76 13.29 -13.45
C VAL A 559 31.22 13.50 -12.04
N LEU A 560 32.09 13.72 -11.05
CA LEU A 560 31.67 14.06 -9.69
C LEU A 560 30.78 15.31 -9.67
N ASP A 561 31.19 16.38 -10.37
CA ASP A 561 30.42 17.61 -10.44
C ASP A 561 29.05 17.37 -11.09
N LYS A 562 28.98 16.57 -12.17
CA LYS A 562 27.71 16.15 -12.79
C LYS A 562 26.81 15.40 -11.81
N LEU A 563 27.35 14.40 -11.10
CA LEU A 563 26.58 13.59 -10.16
C LEU A 563 26.04 14.44 -9.00
N LYS A 564 26.86 15.34 -8.44
CA LYS A 564 26.44 16.23 -7.35
C LYS A 564 25.30 17.14 -7.77
N ILE A 565 25.41 17.77 -8.95
CA ILE A 565 24.33 18.62 -9.48
C ILE A 565 23.02 17.83 -9.62
N GLU A 566 23.07 16.61 -10.15
CA GLU A 566 21.87 15.76 -10.29
C GLU A 566 21.28 15.34 -8.92
N ILE A 567 22.15 15.02 -7.95
CA ILE A 567 21.74 14.68 -6.57
C ILE A 567 21.09 15.87 -5.87
N ASP A 568 21.73 17.05 -5.94
CA ASP A 568 21.27 18.26 -5.25
C ASP A 568 19.92 18.73 -5.78
N ASN A 569 19.76 18.68 -7.11
CA ASN A 569 18.51 18.98 -7.80
C ASN A 569 17.43 17.91 -7.60
N LYS A 570 17.76 16.76 -7.00
CA LYS A 570 16.86 15.62 -6.77
C LYS A 570 16.11 15.24 -8.05
N THR A 571 16.81 15.24 -9.18
CA THR A 571 16.21 15.06 -10.50
C THR A 571 15.45 13.74 -10.57
N ILE A 572 14.17 13.83 -10.91
CA ILE A 572 13.27 12.68 -11.08
C ILE A 572 13.38 12.17 -12.53
N ILE A 573 13.09 10.88 -12.71
CA ILE A 573 13.27 10.14 -13.95
C ILE A 573 12.04 10.18 -14.84
#